data_AF-A0A968TVN1-F1
#
_entry.id   AF-A0A968TVN1-F1
#
_cell.length_a   1.000
_cell.length_b   1.000
_cell.length_c   1.000
_cell.angle_alpha   90.00
_cell.angle_beta   90.00
_cell.angle_gamma   90.00
#
_symmetry.space_group_name_H-M   'P 1'
#
loop_
_entity.id
_entity.type
_entity.pdbx_description
1 polymer ?
#
loop_
_entity_poly.entity_id
_entity_poly.type
_entity_poly.pdbx_seq_one_letter_code
_entity_poly.pdbx_strand_id
1 'polypeptide(L)'
;PRERPPARFLVDRYLRLSRDDGASFERSMRVTPASFDIRFAAQANGYFLGDYMGLAATDRAFHVLWVDTSRFDPELGRPEPEVLTARTR
;
A
#
# COMPACT_ATOMS: atom_id res chain seq x y z
N PRO A 1 -13.62 27.26 11.34
CA PRO A 1 -13.16 25.87 11.17
C PRO A 1 -12.95 25.56 9.69
N ARG A 2 -11.70 25.36 9.24
CA ARG A 2 -11.43 25.07 7.82
C ARG A 2 -11.94 23.66 7.52
N GLU A 3 -12.96 23.56 6.66
CA GLU A 3 -13.40 22.30 6.07
C GLU A 3 -12.20 21.61 5.44
N ARG A 4 -11.94 20.37 5.87
CA ARG A 4 -10.92 19.53 5.25
C ARG A 4 -11.43 19.20 3.85
N PRO A 5 -10.73 19.56 2.76
CA PRO A 5 -11.17 19.21 1.41
C PRO A 5 -11.35 17.68 1.33
N PRO A 6 -12.29 17.17 0.51
CA PRO A 6 -12.53 15.74 0.41
C PRO A 6 -11.21 15.03 0.09
N ALA A 7 -11.04 13.83 0.66
CA ALA A 7 -9.81 13.04 0.62
C ALA A 7 -9.54 12.44 -0.78
N ARG A 8 -9.50 13.28 -1.83
CA ARG A 8 -9.40 12.87 -3.25
C ARG A 8 -8.09 12.17 -3.60
N PHE A 9 -7.12 12.22 -2.69
CA PHE A 9 -5.76 11.74 -2.88
C PHE A 9 -5.36 10.67 -1.86
N LEU A 10 -6.25 10.36 -0.89
CA LEU A 10 -6.00 9.24 0.02
C LEU A 10 -6.33 7.95 -0.70
N VAL A 11 -5.39 7.03 -0.70
CA VAL A 11 -5.51 5.72 -1.33
C VAL A 11 -5.23 4.62 -0.32
N ASP A 12 -5.70 3.43 -0.66
CA ASP A 12 -5.51 2.20 0.10
C ASP A 12 -4.99 1.10 -0.81
N ARG A 13 -4.32 0.11 -0.23
CA ARG A 13 -3.93 -1.11 -0.96
C ARG A 13 -4.85 -2.26 -0.56
N TYR A 14 -5.20 -3.05 -1.56
CA TYR A 14 -6.05 -4.22 -1.39
C TYR A 14 -5.41 -5.45 -2.01
N LEU A 15 -5.63 -6.59 -1.36
CA LEU A 15 -5.27 -7.91 -1.85
C LEU A 15 -6.55 -8.70 -2.18
N ARG A 16 -6.49 -9.49 -3.24
CA ARG A 16 -7.50 -10.51 -3.56
C ARG A 16 -6.81 -11.83 -3.82
N LEU A 17 -7.44 -12.91 -3.37
CA LEU A 17 -6.95 -14.27 -3.51
C LEU A 17 -7.87 -15.05 -4.44
N SER A 18 -7.27 -15.88 -5.29
CA SER A 18 -7.98 -16.90 -6.05
C SER A 18 -7.59 -18.28 -5.51
N ARG A 19 -8.55 -19.20 -5.50
CA ARG A 19 -8.36 -20.61 -5.11
C ARG A 19 -8.75 -21.57 -6.23
N ASP A 20 -8.98 -21.04 -7.42
CA ASP A 20 -9.51 -21.73 -8.60
C ASP A 20 -8.73 -21.33 -9.86
N ASP A 21 -7.40 -21.34 -9.76
CA ASP A 21 -6.47 -21.04 -10.87
C ASP A 21 -6.74 -19.70 -11.57
N GLY A 22 -7.21 -18.70 -10.82
CA GLY A 22 -7.48 -17.35 -11.30
C GLY A 22 -8.85 -17.20 -11.97
N ALA A 23 -9.71 -18.22 -11.97
CA ALA A 23 -11.04 -18.14 -12.56
C ALA A 23 -11.95 -17.16 -11.78
N SER A 24 -11.81 -17.09 -10.46
CA SER A 24 -12.48 -16.12 -9.62
C SER A 24 -11.58 -15.60 -8.49
N PHE A 25 -11.98 -14.47 -7.91
CA PHE A 25 -11.26 -13.84 -6.82
C PHE A 25 -12.21 -13.54 -5.65
N GLU A 26 -11.75 -13.85 -4.44
CA GLU A 26 -12.44 -13.49 -3.20
C GLU A 26 -12.62 -11.97 -3.06
N ARG A 27 -13.33 -11.54 -2.01
CA ARG A 27 -13.47 -10.11 -1.70
C ARG A 27 -12.12 -9.46 -1.43
N SER A 28 -11.99 -8.19 -1.81
CA SER A 28 -10.83 -7.36 -1.51
C SER A 28 -10.59 -7.24 -0.01
N MET A 29 -9.38 -7.58 0.42
CA MET A 29 -8.88 -7.38 1.78
C MET A 29 -7.98 -6.15 1.79
N ARG A 30 -8.29 -5.15 2.63
CA ARG A 30 -7.42 -3.98 2.81
C ARG A 30 -6.15 -4.41 3.54
N VAL A 31 -4.98 -4.02 3.03
CA VAL A 31 -3.67 -4.36 3.64
C VAL A 31 -2.97 -3.13 4.23
N THR A 32 -3.38 -1.92 3.87
CA THR A 32 -2.88 -0.70 4.51
C THR A 32 -3.49 -0.55 5.92
N PRO A 33 -2.69 -0.19 6.95
CA PRO A 33 -3.23 0.12 8.28
C PRO A 33 -3.99 1.45 8.26
N ALA A 34 -3.50 2.45 7.50
CA ALA A 34 -4.10 3.76 7.30
C ALA A 34 -4.01 4.17 5.83
N SER A 35 -4.97 4.95 5.34
CA SER A 35 -4.92 5.46 3.96
C SER A 35 -3.81 6.49 3.86
N PHE A 36 -3.11 6.52 2.74
CA PHE A 36 -1.95 7.40 2.54
C PHE A 36 -2.14 8.31 1.33
N ASP A 37 -1.48 9.46 1.32
CA ASP A 37 -1.64 10.46 0.26
C ASP A 37 -0.74 10.16 -0.92
N ILE A 38 -1.33 9.79 -2.06
CA ILE A 38 -0.59 9.39 -3.25
C ILE A 38 0.28 10.52 -3.85
N ARG A 39 0.00 11.78 -3.50
CA ARG A 39 0.77 12.93 -4.02
C ARG A 39 2.21 12.96 -3.52
N PHE A 40 2.53 12.25 -2.44
CA PHE A 40 3.92 12.06 -2.01
C PHE A 40 4.76 11.27 -3.01
N ALA A 41 4.17 10.64 -4.03
CA ALA A 41 4.90 9.89 -5.04
C ALA A 41 5.93 10.75 -5.79
N ALA A 42 5.61 12.00 -6.08
CA ALA A 42 6.56 12.93 -6.70
C ALA A 42 7.75 13.30 -5.80
N GLN A 43 7.65 13.03 -4.49
CA GLN A 43 8.66 13.34 -3.48
C GLN A 43 9.18 12.07 -2.80
N ALA A 44 8.95 10.91 -3.38
CA ALA A 44 9.23 9.63 -2.75
C ALA A 44 10.73 9.26 -2.79
N ASN A 45 11.66 10.21 -2.94
CA ASN A 45 13.11 10.00 -2.77
C ASN A 45 13.69 8.77 -3.50
N GLY A 46 13.24 8.49 -4.73
CA GLY A 46 13.67 7.32 -5.51
C GLY A 46 12.86 6.04 -5.27
N TYR A 47 11.94 6.04 -4.32
CA TYR A 47 10.88 5.05 -4.20
C TYR A 47 9.76 5.33 -5.22
N PHE A 48 9.08 4.28 -5.65
CA PHE A 48 7.98 4.36 -6.60
C PHE A 48 6.64 4.24 -5.86
N LEU A 49 6.34 5.18 -4.97
CA LEU A 49 5.08 5.15 -4.21
C LEU A 49 3.88 5.09 -5.17
N GLY A 50 2.99 4.11 -4.97
CA GLY A 50 1.88 3.90 -5.91
C GLY A 50 2.21 2.87 -7.00
N ASP A 51 3.44 2.89 -7.49
CA ASP A 51 3.96 2.06 -8.56
C ASP A 51 4.75 0.84 -8.04
N TYR A 52 4.95 -0.16 -8.90
CA TYR A 52 5.74 -1.38 -8.63
C TYR A 52 5.46 -2.09 -7.29
N MET A 53 4.48 -2.99 -7.29
CA MET A 53 4.23 -3.92 -6.19
C MET A 53 4.84 -5.28 -6.52
N GLY A 54 5.52 -5.89 -5.55
CA GLY A 54 6.11 -7.22 -5.69
C GLY A 54 5.19 -8.29 -5.09
N LEU A 55 5.04 -9.41 -5.78
CA LEU A 55 4.36 -10.61 -5.28
C LEU A 55 5.23 -11.83 -5.56
N ALA A 56 5.60 -12.56 -4.52
CA ALA A 56 6.29 -13.83 -4.62
C ALA A 56 5.45 -14.93 -3.95
N ALA A 57 5.49 -16.13 -4.51
CA ALA A 57 4.76 -17.28 -4.00
C ALA A 57 5.73 -18.36 -3.52
N THR A 58 5.30 -19.08 -2.49
CA THR A 58 5.88 -20.33 -2.00
C THR A 58 4.80 -21.41 -2.01
N ASP A 59 5.15 -22.64 -1.64
CA ASP A 59 4.21 -23.74 -1.43
C ASP A 59 3.14 -23.46 -0.36
N ARG A 60 3.38 -22.48 0.54
CA ARG A 60 2.54 -22.24 1.72
C ARG A 60 2.00 -20.82 1.86
N ALA A 61 2.47 -19.87 1.06
CA ALA A 61 2.18 -18.47 1.27
C ALA A 61 2.50 -17.59 0.06
N PHE A 62 1.82 -16.46 0.00
CA PHE A 62 2.23 -15.32 -0.81
C PHE A 62 2.92 -14.27 0.06
N HIS A 63 4.00 -13.71 -0.46
CA HIS A 63 4.75 -12.59 0.10
C HIS A 63 4.52 -11.37 -0.78
N VAL A 64 3.95 -10.33 -0.20
CA VAL A 64 3.63 -9.08 -0.89
C VAL A 64 4.59 -8.00 -0.41
N LEU A 65 5.06 -7.17 -1.34
CA LEU A 65 5.85 -5.98 -1.08
C LEU A 65 5.20 -4.77 -1.74
N TRP A 66 5.08 -3.67 -1.01
CA TRP A 66 4.60 -2.39 -1.55
C TRP A 66 5.28 -1.22 -0.84
N VAL A 67 5.23 -0.05 -1.47
CA VAL A 67 5.62 1.23 -0.84
C VAL A 67 4.35 1.98 -0.47
N ASP A 68 4.32 2.51 0.76
CA ASP A 68 3.37 3.54 1.19
C ASP A 68 4.08 4.69 1.94
N THR A 69 3.31 5.66 2.45
CA THR A 69 3.83 6.75 3.31
C THR A 69 3.20 6.72 4.70
N SER A 70 3.04 5.53 5.28
CA SER A 70 2.49 5.38 6.62
C SER A 70 3.50 5.71 7.73
N ARG A 71 4.81 5.73 7.42
CA ARG A 71 5.87 6.16 8.34
C ARG A 71 5.88 7.67 8.48
N PHE A 72 5.80 8.18 9.71
CA PHE A 72 5.99 9.61 9.99
C PHE A 72 7.42 9.89 10.46
N ASP A 73 8.08 10.86 9.85
CA ASP A 73 9.40 11.33 10.26
C ASP A 73 9.27 12.60 11.14
N PRO A 74 9.62 12.54 12.44
CA PRO A 74 9.45 13.67 13.34
C PRO A 74 10.45 14.79 13.09
N GLU A 75 11.61 14.51 12.51
CA GLU A 75 12.64 15.53 12.24
C GLU A 75 12.25 16.37 11.02
N LEU A 76 11.68 15.74 10.01
CA LEU A 76 11.18 16.41 8.80
C LEU A 76 9.75 16.93 8.94
N GLY A 77 9.03 16.49 9.98
CA GLY A 77 7.64 16.87 10.25
C GLY A 77 6.66 16.41 9.17
N ARG A 78 6.98 15.32 8.45
CA ARG A 78 6.17 14.81 7.33
C ARG A 78 6.22 13.28 7.22
N PRO A 79 5.24 12.66 6.54
CA PRO A 79 5.34 11.25 6.16
C PRO A 79 6.49 11.01 5.18
N GLU A 80 7.16 9.87 5.32
CA GLU A 80 8.22 9.43 4.42
C GLU A 80 7.84 8.07 3.80
N PRO A 81 8.28 7.79 2.56
CA PRO A 81 8.05 6.50 1.95
C PRO A 81 8.75 5.38 2.73
N GLU A 82 8.09 4.23 2.85
CA GLU A 82 8.65 3.01 3.44
C GLU A 82 8.22 1.78 2.64
N VAL A 83 9.12 0.78 2.58
CA VAL A 83 8.82 -0.53 2.00
C VAL A 83 8.19 -1.41 3.06
N LEU A 84 6.96 -1.83 2.81
CA LEU A 84 6.20 -2.72 3.67
C LEU A 84 6.07 -4.10 3.04
N THR A 85 5.93 -5.10 3.91
CA THR A 85 5.70 -6.48 3.49
C THR A 85 4.53 -7.10 4.24
N ALA A 86 3.81 -8.01 3.58
CA ALA A 86 2.80 -8.86 4.22
C ALA A 86 2.94 -10.30 3.72
N ARG A 87 2.42 -11.22 4.54
CA ARG A 87 2.31 -12.63 4.20
C ARG A 87 0.85 -13.07 4.32
N THR A 88 0.35 -13.75 3.30
CA THR A 88 -0.94 -14.45 3.40
C THR A 88 -0.75 -15.95 3.58
N ARG A 89 -1.71 -16.56 4.27
CA ARG A 89 -1.85 -18.01 4.41
C ARG A 89 -3.06 -18.48 3.62
#